data_AF-A0A7C5J0F2-F1
#
_entry.id   AF-A0A7C5J0F2-F1
#
_cell.length_a   1.000
_cell.length_b   1.000
_cell.length_c   1.000
_cell.angle_alpha   90.00
_cell.angle_beta   90.00
_cell.angle_gamma   90.00
#
_symmetry.space_group_name_H-M   'P 1'
#
loop_
_entity.id
_entity.type
_entity.pdbx_description
1 polymer ?
#
loop_
_entity_poly.entity_id
_entity_poly.type
_entity_poly.pdbx_seq_one_letter_code
_entity_poly.pdbx_strand_id
1 'polypeptide(L)' 'MGESDSSLRVLIAEDSEDDALLIVRELRRGGYRPLMHRVDSADDMKAALEAQEWDLIITD' A
#
# COMPACT_ATOMS: atom_id res chain seq x y z
N MET A 1 0.21 -15.83 -21.85
CA MET A 1 0.85 -15.90 -20.52
C MET A 1 0.51 -14.57 -19.86
N GLY A 2 -0.19 -14.61 -18.73
CA GLY A 2 -1.14 -13.59 -18.29
C GLY A 2 -0.62 -12.15 -18.29
N GLU A 3 -1.29 -11.29 -19.04
CA GLU A 3 -1.22 -9.86 -18.83
C GLU A 3 -2.13 -9.54 -17.65
N SER A 4 -1.53 -9.20 -16.51
CA SER A 4 -2.19 -8.42 -15.47
C SER A 4 -1.10 -7.56 -14.86
N ASP A 5 -0.69 -6.54 -15.64
CA ASP A 5 0.12 -5.39 -15.21
C ASP A 5 -0.66 -4.50 -14.20
N SER A 6 -1.59 -5.08 -13.45
CA SER A 6 -2.41 -4.38 -12.47
C SER A 6 -1.53 -4.09 -11.27
N SER A 7 -1.02 -2.86 -11.25
CA SER A 7 -0.28 -2.31 -10.12
C SER A 7 -1.15 -2.44 -8.87
N LEU A 8 -0.69 -3.23 -7.89
CA LEU A 8 -1.45 -3.57 -6.68
C LEU A 8 -1.55 -2.32 -5.81
N ARG A 9 -2.74 -1.76 -5.59
CA ARG A 9 -2.89 -0.57 -4.73
C ARG A 9 -2.90 -1.01 -3.28
N VAL A 10 -1.89 -0.57 -2.53
CA VAL A 10 -1.69 -0.90 -1.12
C VAL A 10 -1.71 0.37 -0.28
N LEU A 11 -2.67 0.45 0.65
CA LEU A 11 -2.71 1.48 1.69
C LEU A 11 -1.98 0.94 2.92
N ILE A 12 -1.01 1.69 3.42
CA ILE A 12 -0.28 1.35 4.64
C ILE A 12 -0.63 2.42 5.68
N ALA A 13 -1.43 2.04 6.67
CA ALA A 13 -1.66 2.86 7.85
C ALA A 13 -0.55 2.55 8.85
N GLU A 14 0.52 3.35 8.82
CA GLU A 14 1.62 3.16 9.73
C GLU A 14 2.37 4.46 10.09
N ASP A 15 2.74 4.59 11.37
CA ASP A 15 3.41 5.77 11.93
C ASP A 15 4.93 5.81 11.61
N SER A 16 5.51 4.63 11.37
CA SER A 16 6.92 4.42 11.02
C SER A 16 7.11 4.26 9.50
N GLU A 17 7.90 5.15 8.89
CA GLU A 17 8.27 5.05 7.48
C GLU A 17 9.11 3.81 7.16
N ASP A 18 10.01 3.43 8.08
CA ASP A 18 10.93 2.30 7.89
C ASP A 18 10.17 0.97 7.78
N ASP A 19 9.14 0.77 8.60
CA ASP A 19 8.29 -0.43 8.55
C ASP A 19 7.49 -0.51 7.25
N ALA A 20 6.92 0.61 6.80
CA ALA A 20 6.25 0.70 5.50
C ALA A 20 7.19 0.34 4.34
N LEU A 21 8.45 0.79 4.38
CA LEU A 21 9.47 0.49 3.37
C LEU A 21 9.86 -1.00 3.33
N LEU A 22 9.88 -1.67 4.48
CA LEU A 22 10.12 -3.13 4.54
C LEU A 22 9.02 -3.89 3.81
N ILE A 23 7.76 -3.51 4.01
CA ILE A 23 6.62 -4.12 3.31
C ILE A 23 6.73 -3.91 1.79
N VAL A 24 7.13 -2.71 1.36
CA VAL A 24 7.38 -2.40 -0.06
C VAL A 24 8.44 -3.30 -0.65
N ARG A 25 9.54 -3.47 0.09
CA ARG A 25 10.66 -4.28 -0.36
C ARG A 25 10.26 -5.74 -0.54
N GLU A 26 9.49 -6.31 0.39
CA GLU A 26 9.06 -7.70 0.30
C GLU A 26 8.04 -7.93 -0.83
N LEU A 27 7.07 -7.02 -1.01
CA LEU A 27 6.12 -7.11 -2.12
C LEU A 27 6.81 -7.03 -3.49
N ARG A 28 7.78 -6.12 -3.63
CA ARG A 28 8.62 -6.05 -4.85
C ARG A 28 9.47 -7.29 -5.04
N ARG A 29 10.02 -7.85 -3.96
CA ARG A 29 10.80 -9.11 -4.01
C ARG A 29 9.93 -10.30 -4.42
N GLY A 30 8.65 -10.29 -4.09
CA GLY A 30 7.65 -11.25 -4.54
C GLY A 30 7.25 -11.14 -6.02
N GLY A 31 7.78 -10.16 -6.75
CA GLY A 31 7.46 -9.93 -8.17
C GLY A 31 6.25 -9.03 -8.41
N TYR A 32 5.66 -8.45 -7.36
CA TYR A 32 4.57 -7.49 -7.49
C TYR A 32 5.09 -6.07 -7.73
N ARG A 33 4.25 -5.23 -8.34
CA ARG A 33 4.47 -3.78 -8.46
C ARG A 33 3.42 -3.05 -7.63
N PRO A 34 3.59 -2.93 -6.31
CA PRO A 34 2.61 -2.25 -5.48
C PRO A 34 2.70 -0.73 -5.65
N LEU A 35 1.54 -0.09 -5.77
CA LEU A 35 1.34 1.35 -5.60
C LEU A 35 0.99 1.59 -4.14
N MET A 36 1.95 2.20 -3.44
CA MET A 36 1.90 2.35 -1.99
C MET A 36 1.45 3.75 -1.64
N HIS A 37 0.58 3.85 -0.64
CA HIS A 37 0.26 5.12 0.00
C HIS A 37 0.32 4.93 1.50
N ARG A 38 1.17 5.70 2.18
CA ARG A 38 1.30 5.67 3.63
C ARG A 38 0.40 6.74 4.23
N VAL A 39 -0.29 6.39 5.30
CA VAL A 39 -1.08 7.29 6.15
C VAL A 39 -0.66 7.07 7.60
N ASP A 40 -0.52 8.14 8.37
CA ASP A 40 -0.08 8.11 9.78
C ASP A 40 -1.15 8.69 10.73
N SER A 41 -2.32 9.05 10.20
CA SER A 41 -3.43 9.60 10.95
C SER A 41 -4.77 9.02 10.48
N ALA A 42 -5.77 9.05 11.36
CA ALA A 42 -7.11 8.59 11.03
C ALA A 42 -7.78 9.44 9.93
N ASP A 43 -7.51 10.75 9.91
CA ASP A 43 -7.99 11.65 8.87
C ASP A 43 -7.35 11.33 7.51
N ASP A 44 -6.04 11.07 7.45
CA ASP A 44 -5.36 10.63 6.23
C ASP A 44 -5.88 9.27 5.75
N MET A 45 -6.09 8.32 6.67
CA MET A 45 -6.66 7.02 6.31
C MET A 45 -8.04 7.17 5.68
N LYS A 46 -8.89 8.03 6.25
CA LYS A 46 -10.23 8.28 5.71
C LYS A 46 -10.16 8.95 4.34
N ALA A 47 -9.32 9.98 4.18
CA ALA A 47 -9.12 10.64 2.90
C ALA A 47 -8.59 9.67 1.82
N ALA A 48 -7.66 8.78 2.18
CA ALA A 48 -7.12 7.77 1.28
C ALA A 48 -8.18 6.74 0.86
N LEU A 49 -9.02 6.28 1.79
CA LEU A 49 -10.13 5.37 1.50
C LEU A 49 -11.21 6.01 0.61
N GLU A 50 -11.45 7.32 0.76
CA GLU A 50 -12.40 8.06 -0.08
C GLU A 50 -11.81 8.42 -1.46
N ALA A 51 -10.48 8.54 -1.57
CA ALA A 51 -9.81 8.93 -2.81
C ALA A 51 -9.88 7.85 -3.91
N GLN A 52 -9.78 6.57 -3.54
CA GLN A 52 -9.79 5.45 -4.49
C GLN A 52 -10.01 4.09 -3.81
N GLU A 53 -10.26 3.07 -4.62
CA GLU A 53 -10.31 1.68 -4.16
C GLU A 53 -8.92 1.08 -3.97
N TRP A 54 -8.72 0.44 -2.81
CA TRP A 54 -7.50 -0.24 -2.43
C TRP A 54 -7.67 -1.75 -2.54
N ASP A 55 -6.66 -2.44 -3.08
CA ASP A 55 -6.67 -3.90 -3.19
C ASP A 55 -6.22 -4.56 -1.87
N LEU A 56 -5.37 -3.87 -1.13
CA LEU A 56 -4.84 -4.31 0.16
C LEU A 56 -4.69 -3.11 1.10
N ILE A 57 -5.11 -3.27 2.34
CA ILE A 57 -4.89 -2.30 3.41
C ILE A 57 -4.09 -3.02 4.49
N ILE A 58 -2.96 -2.44 4.88
CA ILE A 58 -2.08 -2.95 5.92
C ILE A 58 -2.06 -1.91 7.04
N THR A 59 -2.30 -2.35 8.26
CA THR A 59 -2.28 -1.50 9.46
C THR A 59 -1.51 -2.26 10.54
N ASP A 60 -0.73 -1.55 11.33
CA ASP A 60 -0.24 -2.04 12.64
C ASP A 60 -1.06 -1.42 13.79
#